data_AF-G5J763-F1
#
_entry.id   AF-G5J763-F1
#
_cell.length_a   1.000
_cell.length_b   1.000
_cell.length_c   1.000
_cell.angle_alpha   90.00
_cell.angle_beta   90.00
_cell.angle_gamma   90.00
#
_symmetry.space_group_name_H-M   'P 1'
#
loop_
_entity.id
_entity.type
_entity.pdbx_description
1 polymer ?
#
loop_
_entity_poly.entity_id
_entity_poly.type
_entity_poly.pdbx_seq_one_letter_code
_entity_poly.pdbx_strand_id
1 'polypeptide(L)'
;MLEFNGESDHVHLLIDYKPDKPLSTLIGNLKTVSSRLIRKENPDLSKKYFYGKPYFWTGSYFVASCGGVTVEQLKNYVEKQNSPKK
;
A
#
# COMPACT_ATOMS: atom_id res chain seq x y z
N MET A 1 9.83 9.38 2.38
CA MET A 1 9.54 8.05 1.78
C MET A 1 10.88 7.41 1.49
N LEU A 2 11.10 6.20 1.99
CA LEU A 2 12.40 5.52 1.88
C LEU A 2 12.39 4.53 0.71
N GLU A 3 11.33 3.72 0.61
CA GLU A 3 11.15 2.77 -0.51
C GLU A 3 9.68 2.66 -0.92
N PHE A 4 9.48 2.33 -2.19
CA PHE A 4 8.18 2.06 -2.79
C PHE A 4 8.29 0.87 -3.72
N ASN A 5 7.55 -0.19 -3.44
CA ASN A 5 7.42 -1.35 -4.31
C ASN A 5 5.96 -1.81 -4.31
N GLY A 6 5.60 -2.73 -5.19
CA GLY A 6 4.27 -3.30 -5.20
C GLY A 6 4.15 -4.46 -6.16
N GLU A 7 3.12 -5.25 -5.92
CA GLU A 7 2.67 -6.34 -6.76
C GLU A 7 1.44 -5.91 -7.54
N SER A 8 0.89 -6.83 -8.34
CA SER A 8 -0.30 -6.54 -9.15
C SER A 8 -1.56 -6.18 -8.35
N ASP A 9 -1.62 -6.54 -7.07
CA ASP A 9 -2.80 -6.40 -6.20
C ASP A 9 -2.55 -5.64 -4.88
N HIS A 10 -1.29 -5.31 -4.55
CA HIS A 10 -0.95 -4.54 -3.35
C HIS A 10 0.36 -3.74 -3.48
N VAL A 11 0.56 -2.76 -2.59
CA VAL A 11 1.78 -1.93 -2.56
C VAL A 11 2.45 -1.98 -1.19
N HIS A 12 3.78 -1.94 -1.20
CA HIS A 12 4.64 -1.86 -0.02
C HIS A 12 5.28 -0.48 0.07
N LEU A 13 5.18 0.13 1.25
CA LEU A 13 5.69 1.46 1.56
C LEU A 13 6.65 1.35 2.75
N LEU A 14 7.92 1.69 2.54
CA LEU A 14 8.85 1.93 3.63
C LEU A 14 8.92 3.44 3.87
N ILE A 15 8.52 3.87 5.06
CA ILE A 15 8.45 5.28 5.42
C ILE A 15 9.13 5.53 6.76
N ASP A 16 9.89 6.62 6.80
CA ASP A 16 10.23 7.27 8.06
C ASP A 16 9.11 8.26 8.38
N TYR A 17 8.57 8.17 9.60
CA TYR A 17 7.38 8.92 10.00
C TYR A 17 7.47 9.33 11.47
N LYS A 18 7.08 10.57 11.75
CA LYS A 18 7.13 11.09 13.12
C LYS A 18 6.10 10.38 14.01
N PRO A 19 6.49 9.96 15.23
CA PRO A 19 5.60 9.21 16.12
C PRO A 19 4.47 10.06 16.73
N ASP A 20 4.55 11.39 16.64
CA ASP A 20 3.57 12.33 17.18
C ASP A 20 2.28 12.42 16.34
N LYS A 21 2.27 11.84 15.14
CA LYS A 21 1.10 11.83 14.26
C LYS A 21 0.49 10.44 14.16
N PRO A 22 -0.84 10.32 14.15
CA PRO A 22 -1.48 9.03 13.89
C PRO A 22 -1.13 8.51 12.49
N LEU A 23 -0.60 7.29 12.44
CA LEU A 23 -0.25 6.65 11.18
C LEU A 23 -1.50 6.34 10.33
N SER A 24 -2.63 6.07 10.96
CA SER A 24 -3.92 5.86 10.32
C SER A 24 -4.34 7.05 9.47
N THR A 25 -4.06 8.28 9.90
CA THR A 25 -4.34 9.50 9.13
C THR A 25 -3.51 9.56 7.85
N LEU A 26 -2.21 9.24 7.94
CA LEU A 26 -1.34 9.17 6.76
C LEU A 26 -1.86 8.14 5.76
N ILE A 27 -2.13 6.93 6.22
CA ILE A 27 -2.59 5.82 5.37
C ILE A 27 -3.96 6.13 4.76
N GLY A 28 -4.89 6.70 5.54
CA GLY A 28 -6.20 7.12 5.07
C GLY A 28 -6.10 8.17 3.95
N ASN A 29 -5.25 9.18 4.14
CA ASN A 29 -5.00 10.21 3.13
C ASN A 29 -4.36 9.62 1.86
N LEU A 30 -3.32 8.79 2.01
CA LEU A 30 -2.67 8.11 0.88
C LEU A 30 -3.67 7.31 0.07
N LYS A 31 -4.45 6.43 0.73
CA LYS A 31 -5.45 5.58 0.05
C LYS A 31 -6.56 6.41 -0.60
N THR A 32 -7.04 7.45 0.06
CA THR A 32 -8.14 8.29 -0.47
C THR A 32 -7.70 9.11 -1.68
N VAL A 33 -6.56 9.80 -1.57
CA VAL A 33 -6.05 10.66 -2.64
C VAL A 33 -5.63 9.82 -3.83
N SER A 34 -4.87 8.74 -3.63
CA SER A 34 -4.46 7.85 -4.72
C SER A 34 -5.65 7.18 -5.39
N SER A 35 -6.63 6.68 -4.64
CA SER A 35 -7.86 6.09 -5.21
C SER A 35 -8.59 7.07 -6.13
N ARG A 36 -8.63 8.36 -5.77
CA ARG A 36 -9.24 9.39 -6.61
C ARG A 36 -8.41 9.68 -7.86
N LEU A 37 -7.09 9.86 -7.70
CA LEU A 37 -6.19 10.21 -8.80
C LEU A 37 -6.07 9.07 -9.82
N ILE A 38 -5.85 7.84 -9.37
CA ILE A 38 -5.72 6.66 -10.25
C ILE A 38 -6.98 6.50 -11.11
N ARG A 39 -8.17 6.61 -10.52
CA ARG A 39 -9.44 6.49 -11.27
C ARG A 39 -9.66 7.67 -12.23
N LYS A 40 -9.21 8.88 -11.87
CA LYS A 40 -9.30 10.06 -12.73
C LYS A 40 -8.37 9.95 -13.93
N GLU A 41 -7.15 9.46 -13.72
CA GLU A 41 -6.10 9.35 -14.74
C GLU A 41 -6.27 8.11 -15.63
N ASN A 42 -6.93 7.06 -15.11
CA ASN A 42 -7.12 5.78 -15.80
C ASN A 42 -8.59 5.35 -15.80
N PRO A 43 -9.50 6.11 -16.45
CA PRO A 43 -10.93 5.83 -16.43
C PRO A 43 -11.28 4.48 -17.05
N ASP A 44 -10.57 4.06 -18.12
CA ASP A 44 -10.80 2.78 -18.79
C ASP A 44 -10.43 1.58 -17.90
N LEU A 45 -9.28 1.66 -17.21
CA LEU A 45 -8.86 0.64 -16.24
C LEU A 45 -9.82 0.60 -15.05
N SER A 46 -10.28 1.76 -14.57
CA SER A 46 -11.29 1.84 -13.52
C SER A 46 -12.59 1.13 -13.90
N LYS A 47 -13.04 1.30 -15.15
CA LYS A 47 -14.24 0.63 -15.66
C LYS A 47 -14.03 -0.87 -15.81
N LYS A 48 -12.88 -1.29 -16.34
CA LYS A 48 -12.57 -2.69 -16.66
C LYS A 48 -12.31 -3.55 -15.41
N TYR A 49 -11.45 -3.07 -14.50
CA TYR A 49 -10.96 -3.88 -13.38
C TYR A 49 -11.69 -3.57 -12.06
N PHE A 50 -12.17 -2.34 -11.90
CA PHE A 50 -12.84 -1.91 -10.68
C PHE A 50 -14.36 -1.77 -10.87
N TYR A 51 -14.90 -2.16 -12.03
CA TYR A 51 -16.33 -2.15 -12.35
C TYR A 51 -17.00 -0.78 -12.10
N GLY A 52 -16.25 0.31 -12.27
CA GLY A 52 -16.73 1.67 -11.98
C GLY A 52 -16.99 1.95 -10.49
N LYS A 53 -16.52 1.09 -9.58
CA LYS A 53 -16.70 1.28 -8.15
C LYS A 53 -15.94 2.52 -7.64
N PRO A 54 -16.43 3.17 -6.58
CA PRO A 54 -15.85 4.41 -6.08
C PRO A 54 -14.57 4.22 -5.27
N TYR A 55 -13.99 3.01 -5.25
CA TYR A 55 -12.81 2.66 -4.45
C TYR A 55 -11.80 1.87 -5.26
N PHE A 56 -10.51 2.13 -5.00
CA PHE A 56 -9.39 1.39 -5.56
C PHE A 56 -8.78 0.42 -4.53
N TRP A 57 -8.62 0.88 -3.29
CA TRP A 57 -8.08 0.08 -2.20
C TRP A 57 -9.18 -0.60 -1.37
N THR A 58 -8.85 -1.74 -0.76
CA THR A 58 -9.66 -2.32 0.33
C THR A 58 -9.62 -1.41 1.56
N GLY A 59 -10.53 -1.59 2.52
CA GLY A 59 -10.50 -0.83 3.79
C GLY A 59 -9.26 -1.16 4.64
N SER A 60 -8.80 -2.40 4.57
CA SER A 60 -7.69 -2.94 5.37
C SER A 60 -6.33 -2.40 4.93
N TYR A 61 -5.38 -2.40 5.86
CA TYR A 61 -3.97 -2.11 5.62
C TYR A 61 -3.13 -2.83 6.68
N PHE A 62 -1.86 -3.08 6.37
CA PHE A 62 -0.91 -3.68 7.31
C PHE A 62 0.18 -2.68 7.66
N VAL A 63 0.58 -2.65 8.93
CA VAL A 63 1.69 -1.84 9.44
C VAL A 63 2.50 -2.70 10.39
N ALA A 64 3.81 -2.71 10.18
CA ALA A 64 4.76 -3.23 11.15
C ALA A 64 5.87 -2.20 11.36
N SER A 65 6.19 -1.91 12.62
CA SER A 65 7.39 -1.14 12.96
C SER A 65 8.61 -2.03 12.75
N CYS A 66 9.57 -1.57 11.95
CA CYS A 66 10.87 -2.22 11.82
C CYS A 66 11.77 -1.74 12.95
N GLY A 67 11.48 -2.14 14.18
CA GLY A 67 12.36 -1.89 15.32
C GLY A 67 13.64 -2.71 15.16
N GLY A 68 14.73 -2.11 14.67
CA GLY A 68 16.05 -2.76 14.54
C GLY A 68 16.17 -3.85 13.46
N VAL A 69 15.18 -3.98 12.58
CA VAL A 69 15.16 -4.99 11.50
C VAL A 69 15.97 -4.47 10.31
N THR A 70 16.97 -5.24 9.87
CA THR A 70 17.83 -4.85 8.73
C THR A 70 17.05 -4.87 7.42
N VAL A 71 17.49 -4.09 6.43
CA VAL A 71 16.87 -4.04 5.09
C VAL A 71 16.77 -5.44 4.45
N GLU A 72 17.73 -6.35 4.72
CA GLU A 72 17.63 -7.76 4.31
C GLU A 72 16.40 -8.49 4.86
N GLN A 73 16.05 -8.27 6.12
CA GLN A 73 14.91 -8.96 6.75
C GLN A 73 13.58 -8.42 6.19
N LEU A 74 13.53 -7.13 5.87
CA LEU A 74 12.41 -6.51 5.15
C LEU A 74 12.25 -7.07 3.73
N LYS A 75 13.34 -7.20 2.98
CA LYS A 75 13.34 -7.84 1.65
C LYS A 75 12.83 -9.28 1.72
N ASN A 76 13.35 -10.06 2.67
CA ASN A 76 12.91 -11.44 2.90
C ASN A 76 11.41 -11.54 3.26
N TYR A 77 10.84 -10.56 3.97
CA TYR A 77 9.41 -10.53 4.28
C TYR A 77 8.57 -10.27 3.03
N VAL A 78 8.97 -9.30 2.21
CA VAL A 78 8.29 -8.97 0.94
C VAL A 78 8.35 -10.16 -0.03
N GLU A 79 9.52 -10.78 -0.20
CA GLU A 79 9.69 -11.96 -1.07
C GLU A 79 8.82 -13.14 -0.63
N LYS A 80 8.57 -13.30 0.67
CA LYS A 80 7.73 -14.38 1.23
C LYS A 80 6.23 -14.10 1.19
N GLN A 81 5.79 -12.87 0.88
CA GLN A 81 4.35 -12.55 0.75
C GLN A 81 3.71 -13.16 -0.51
N ASN A 82 4.51 -13.53 -1.52
CA ASN A 82 4.03 -14.15 -2.78
C ASN A 82 3.69 -15.66 -2.68
N SER A 83 3.46 -16.19 -1.48
CA SER A 83 3.16 -17.62 -1.30
C SER A 83 1.99 -17.84 -0.33
N PRO A 84 0.74 -17.84 -0.82
CA PRO A 84 -0.34 -18.44 -0.05
C PRO A 84 -0.05 -19.94 0.04
N LYS A 85 0.21 -20.45 1.25
CA LYS A 85 0.16 -21.91 1.48
C LYS A 85 -1.30 -22.35 1.27
N LYS A 86 -1.49 -23.26 0.31
CA LYS A 86 -2.71 -24.07 0.19
C LYS A 86 -2.97 -24.85 1.49
#